data_AF-A0A8T0EXG5-F1
#
_entry.id   AF-A0A8T0EXG5-F1
#
_cell.length_a   1.000
_cell.length_b   1.000
_cell.length_c   1.000
_cell.angle_alpha   90.00
_cell.angle_beta   90.00
_cell.angle_gamma   90.00
#
_symmetry.space_group_name_H-M   'P 1'
#
loop_
_entity.id
_entity.type
_entity.pdbx_description
1 polymer ?
#
loop_
_entity_poly.entity_id
_entity_poly.type
_entity_poly.pdbx_seq_one_letter_code
_entity_poly.pdbx_strand_id
1 'polypeptide(L)'
;MNEEKLLPHPFPTNCTDYEALWEKNNRTGPRSKEMCQELCVKMSIATHCESRLTMLMNPKEICNTKGCGGNRFFLSQDWDFLENCMANCRPSCLKRKYQYTVEDIIPDELSGQKRSTIPVNIFLSDRDVTVISHNQLYGMRHYNRLV
;
A
#
# COMPACT_ATOMS: atom_id res chain seq x y z
N MET A 1 5.62 16.93 -8.61
CA MET A 1 5.04 15.87 -7.72
C MET A 1 3.58 16.17 -7.44
N ASN A 2 2.71 15.18 -7.20
CA ASN A 2 1.30 15.42 -6.86
C ASN A 2 0.93 14.88 -5.48
N GLU A 3 0.24 15.68 -4.67
CA GLU A 3 -0.35 15.29 -3.40
C GLU A 3 -1.88 15.38 -3.47
N GLU A 4 -2.56 14.34 -3.01
CA GLU A 4 -4.01 14.34 -2.83
C GLU A 4 -4.31 14.17 -1.34
N LYS A 5 -5.07 15.11 -0.79
CA LYS A 5 -5.54 15.12 0.59
C LYS A 5 -7.03 14.79 0.63
N LEU A 6 -7.36 13.67 1.26
CA LEU A 6 -8.71 13.17 1.47
C LEU A 6 -9.18 13.46 2.89
N LEU A 7 -10.49 13.42 3.12
CA LEU A 7 -11.08 13.61 4.43
C LEU A 7 -11.46 12.26 5.09
N PRO A 8 -11.22 12.10 6.40
CA PRO A 8 -11.61 10.88 7.11
C PRO A 8 -13.13 10.79 7.28
N HIS A 9 -13.62 9.72 7.90
CA HIS A 9 -15.02 9.65 8.33
C HIS A 9 -15.40 10.92 9.14
N PRO A 10 -16.58 11.54 8.93
CA PRO A 10 -17.77 11.06 8.20
C PRO A 10 -17.86 11.45 6.71
N PHE A 11 -16.80 11.99 6.12
CA PHE A 11 -16.83 12.44 4.74
C PHE A 11 -16.85 11.25 3.75
N PRO A 12 -17.41 11.43 2.52
CA PRO A 12 -17.51 10.35 1.53
C PRO A 12 -16.17 9.73 1.15
N THR A 13 -15.08 10.52 1.20
CA THR A 13 -13.72 10.02 0.96
C THR A 13 -13.28 8.98 1.97
N ASN A 14 -13.84 9.00 3.18
CA ASN A 14 -13.71 8.01 4.26
C ASN A 14 -12.29 7.41 4.35
N CYS A 15 -11.29 8.27 4.45
CA CYS A 15 -9.89 7.86 4.44
C CYS A 15 -9.40 7.43 5.82
N THR A 16 -8.27 6.73 5.84
CA THR A 16 -7.50 6.38 7.04
C THR A 16 -6.16 7.10 7.04
N ASP A 17 -5.83 7.73 8.16
CA ASP A 17 -4.50 8.29 8.39
C ASP A 17 -3.57 7.19 8.92
N TYR A 18 -2.99 6.44 7.99
CA TYR A 18 -2.12 5.31 8.31
C TYR A 18 -0.83 5.73 9.01
N GLU A 19 -0.28 6.92 8.71
CA GLU A 19 0.93 7.42 9.39
C GLU A 19 0.63 7.76 10.85
N ALA A 20 -0.48 8.46 11.12
CA ALA A 20 -0.91 8.75 12.49
C ALA A 20 -1.24 7.48 13.28
N LEU A 21 -1.90 6.50 12.66
CA LEU A 21 -2.17 5.20 13.29
C LEU A 21 -0.88 4.43 13.59
N TRP A 22 0.09 4.43 12.67
CA TRP A 22 1.36 3.74 12.82
C TRP A 22 2.16 4.34 13.98
N GLU A 23 2.27 5.67 14.06
CA GLU A 23 2.93 6.35 15.19
C GLU A 23 2.21 6.07 16.51
N LYS A 24 0.87 6.13 16.54
CA LYS A 24 0.07 5.81 17.74
C LYS A 24 0.27 4.36 18.21
N ASN A 25 0.48 3.43 17.29
CA ASN A 25 0.64 2.01 17.58
C ASN A 25 2.12 1.61 17.78
N ASN A 26 2.96 2.48 18.34
CA ASN A 26 4.39 2.21 18.56
C ASN A 26 5.10 1.74 17.29
N ARG A 27 4.77 2.37 16.15
CA ARG A 27 5.39 2.07 14.84
C ARG A 27 5.14 0.63 14.38
N THR A 28 3.96 0.10 14.70
CA THR A 28 3.50 -1.20 14.22
C THR A 28 2.24 -1.07 13.35
N GLY A 29 2.06 -2.01 12.43
CA GLY A 29 0.92 -2.03 11.51
C GLY A 29 1.20 -1.40 10.13
N PRO A 30 0.17 -1.29 9.28
CA PRO A 30 0.31 -0.80 7.92
C PRO A 30 0.47 0.73 7.87
N ARG A 31 1.35 1.21 6.99
CA ARG A 31 1.56 2.65 6.71
C ARG A 31 0.86 3.14 5.44
N SER A 32 0.21 2.24 4.72
CA SER A 32 -0.59 2.58 3.54
C SER A 32 -1.73 1.59 3.36
N LYS A 33 -2.66 1.93 2.46
CA LYS A 33 -3.71 1.01 2.04
C LYS A 33 -3.13 -0.29 1.47
N GLU A 34 -2.09 -0.18 0.63
CA GLU A 34 -1.44 -1.32 0.00
C GLU A 34 -0.80 -2.22 1.05
N MET A 35 -0.13 -1.65 2.07
CA MET A 35 0.38 -2.43 3.19
C MET A 35 -0.73 -3.10 4.01
N CYS A 36 -1.88 -2.45 4.17
CA CYS A 36 -3.04 -3.04 4.83
C CYS A 36 -3.55 -4.27 4.05
N GLN A 37 -3.62 -4.16 2.73
CA GLN A 37 -4.04 -5.24 1.85
C GLN A 37 -3.05 -6.41 1.89
N GLU A 38 -1.75 -6.15 1.85
CA GLU A 38 -0.71 -7.17 2.02
C GLU A 38 -0.82 -7.89 3.37
N LEU A 39 -1.14 -7.16 4.45
CA LEU A 39 -1.40 -7.78 5.75
C LEU A 39 -2.63 -8.69 5.72
N CYS A 40 -3.70 -8.33 5.02
CA CYS A 40 -4.87 -9.19 4.86
C CYS A 40 -4.51 -10.52 4.20
N VAL A 41 -3.75 -10.47 3.10
CA VAL A 41 -3.32 -11.69 2.40
C VAL A 41 -2.36 -12.50 3.26
N LYS A 42 -1.44 -11.85 3.98
CA LYS A 42 -0.57 -12.53 4.93
C LYS A 42 -1.39 -13.23 6.02
N MET A 43 -2.42 -12.59 6.56
CA MET A 43 -3.27 -13.18 7.60
C MET A 43 -4.09 -14.35 7.06
N SER A 44 -4.61 -14.27 5.83
CA SER A 44 -5.36 -15.37 5.21
C SER A 44 -4.49 -16.58 4.90
N ILE A 45 -3.18 -16.39 4.68
CA ILE A 45 -2.22 -17.47 4.41
C ILE A 45 -1.60 -18.00 5.71
N ALA A 46 -1.31 -17.14 6.69
CA ALA A 46 -0.61 -17.49 7.93
C ALA A 46 -1.45 -18.35 8.89
N THR A 47 -2.77 -18.40 8.72
CA THR A 47 -3.62 -19.39 9.40
C THR A 47 -3.27 -20.83 9.02
N HIS A 48 -2.58 -21.03 7.89
CA HIS A 48 -2.40 -22.35 7.26
C HIS A 48 -0.98 -22.65 6.75
N CYS A 49 -0.12 -21.65 6.61
CA CYS A 49 1.27 -21.78 6.17
C CYS A 49 2.22 -21.03 7.12
N GLU A 50 3.21 -21.73 7.69
CA GLU A 50 4.30 -21.11 8.46
C GLU A 50 5.33 -20.35 7.60
N SER A 51 5.18 -20.34 6.27
CA SER A 51 6.11 -19.66 5.37
C SER A 51 5.86 -18.14 5.38
N ARG A 52 6.83 -17.41 5.93
CA ARG A 52 6.91 -15.94 5.94
C ARG A 52 7.09 -15.39 4.53
N LEU A 53 6.02 -15.30 3.75
CA LEU A 53 6.05 -14.57 2.49
C LEU A 53 6.08 -13.06 2.81
N THR A 54 7.14 -12.39 2.39
CA THR A 54 7.30 -10.94 2.50
C THR A 54 7.34 -10.35 1.10
N MET A 55 6.40 -9.46 0.81
CA MET A 55 6.12 -8.79 -0.47
C MET A 55 5.47 -9.69 -1.54
N LEU A 56 4.13 -9.69 -1.59
CA LEU A 56 3.38 -10.41 -2.62
C LEU A 56 3.27 -9.50 -3.85
N MET A 57 4.21 -9.63 -4.79
CA MET A 57 3.98 -9.15 -6.15
C MET A 57 2.86 -10.04 -6.74
N ASN A 58 1.64 -9.53 -6.73
CA ASN A 58 0.50 -10.07 -7.48
C ASN A 58 -0.19 -11.31 -6.85
N PRO A 59 -1.26 -11.14 -6.04
CA PRO A 59 -1.95 -12.25 -5.37
C PRO A 59 -2.56 -13.29 -6.32
N LYS A 60 -2.73 -12.97 -7.61
CA LYS A 60 -3.31 -13.89 -8.61
C LYS A 60 -2.38 -15.02 -9.04
N GLU A 61 -1.06 -14.87 -8.89
CA GLU A 61 -0.08 -15.84 -9.43
C GLU A 61 0.66 -16.64 -8.35
N ILE A 62 0.46 -16.31 -7.07
CA ILE A 62 1.21 -16.88 -5.95
C ILE A 62 0.81 -18.35 -5.66
N CYS A 63 -0.28 -18.83 -6.26
CA CYS A 63 -0.80 -20.18 -6.04
C CYS A 63 -0.61 -21.16 -7.21
N ASN A 64 0.38 -20.96 -8.08
CA ASN A 64 0.71 -21.98 -9.10
C ASN A 64 1.90 -22.88 -8.74
N THR A 65 2.61 -22.62 -7.65
CA THR A 65 3.55 -23.58 -7.08
C THR A 65 2.84 -24.33 -5.96
N LYS A 66 2.72 -25.65 -6.13
CA LYS A 66 2.22 -26.64 -5.16
C LYS A 66 2.20 -26.06 -3.73
N GLY A 67 1.00 -25.80 -3.22
CA GLY A 67 0.78 -25.14 -1.94
C GLY A 67 1.60 -25.76 -0.80
N CYS A 68 1.71 -25.02 0.31
CA CYS A 68 2.31 -25.53 1.54
C CYS A 68 1.68 -26.90 1.86
N GLY A 69 2.44 -27.98 1.67
CA GLY A 69 2.01 -29.35 1.98
C GLY A 69 0.66 -29.77 1.36
N GLY A 70 0.60 -29.98 0.04
CA GLY A 70 -0.37 -30.90 -0.60
C GLY A 70 -1.86 -30.54 -0.58
N ASN A 71 -2.29 -29.56 0.21
CA ASN A 71 -3.68 -29.13 0.27
C ASN A 71 -3.90 -27.90 -0.63
N ARG A 72 -4.89 -28.00 -1.52
CA ARG A 72 -5.35 -26.90 -2.38
C ARG A 72 -6.05 -25.88 -1.48
N PHE A 73 -5.30 -24.92 -0.97
CA PHE A 73 -5.76 -23.91 -0.03
C PHE A 73 -6.54 -22.80 -0.73
N PHE A 74 -7.84 -23.03 -0.91
CA PHE A 74 -8.85 -21.99 -0.96
C PHE A 74 -10.17 -22.62 -0.51
N LEU A 75 -10.31 -22.82 0.81
CA LEU A 75 -11.64 -23.06 1.37
C LEU A 75 -12.43 -21.76 1.21
N SER A 76 -13.72 -21.84 0.88
CA SER A 76 -14.58 -20.66 0.70
C SER A 76 -14.55 -19.69 1.89
N GLN A 77 -14.26 -20.17 3.09
CA GLN A 77 -14.13 -19.38 4.32
C GLN A 77 -12.94 -18.41 4.30
N ASP A 78 -11.86 -18.72 3.57
CA ASP A 78 -10.68 -17.84 3.46
C ASP A 78 -10.96 -16.66 2.53
N TRP A 79 -11.86 -16.83 1.56
CA TRP A 79 -12.27 -15.79 0.64
C TRP A 79 -13.15 -14.73 1.31
N ASP A 80 -14.14 -15.15 2.11
CA ASP A 80 -14.98 -14.22 2.87
C ASP A 80 -14.15 -13.41 3.87
N PHE A 81 -13.18 -14.04 4.54
CA PHE A 81 -12.25 -13.34 5.42
C PHE A 81 -11.41 -12.32 4.64
N LEU A 82 -10.81 -12.74 3.52
CA LEU A 82 -9.95 -11.87 2.72
C LEU A 82 -10.75 -10.68 2.16
N GLU A 83 -11.94 -10.91 1.60
CA GLU A 83 -12.81 -9.87 1.06
C GLU A 83 -13.19 -8.85 2.15
N ASN A 84 -13.64 -9.33 3.31
CA ASN A 84 -13.98 -8.46 4.43
C ASN A 84 -12.77 -7.68 4.96
N CYS A 85 -11.59 -8.31 5.03
CA CYS A 85 -10.37 -7.62 5.45
C CYS A 85 -9.98 -6.52 4.44
N MET A 86 -9.98 -6.84 3.15
CA MET A 86 -9.65 -5.91 2.08
C MET A 86 -10.63 -4.73 2.00
N ALA A 87 -11.92 -4.98 2.26
CA ALA A 87 -12.95 -3.94 2.34
C ALA A 87 -12.71 -2.94 3.48
N ASN A 88 -12.07 -3.38 4.56
CA ASN A 88 -11.70 -2.51 5.68
C ASN A 88 -10.44 -1.65 5.42
N CYS A 89 -9.65 -1.97 4.39
CA CYS A 89 -8.51 -1.16 3.98
C CYS A 89 -8.95 0.09 3.20
N ARG A 90 -9.27 1.15 3.95
CA ARG A 90 -9.68 2.47 3.45
C ARG A 90 -8.55 3.18 2.67
N PRO A 91 -8.87 4.14 1.78
CA PRO A 91 -7.84 4.93 1.12
C PRO A 91 -7.01 5.74 2.13
N SER A 92 -5.72 5.92 1.87
CA SER A 92 -4.87 6.80 2.68
C SER A 92 -5.36 8.25 2.61
N CYS A 93 -5.37 8.96 3.75
CA CYS A 93 -5.75 10.37 3.78
C CYS A 93 -4.79 11.29 3.04
N LEU A 94 -3.51 10.90 2.97
CA LEU A 94 -2.51 11.54 2.13
C LEU A 94 -2.04 10.54 1.08
N LYS A 95 -2.19 10.90 -0.20
CA LYS A 95 -1.61 10.14 -1.32
C LYS A 95 -0.57 11.00 -2.02
N ARG A 96 0.62 10.45 -2.21
CA ARG A 96 1.72 11.08 -2.97
C ARG A 96 1.95 10.31 -4.25
N LYS A 97 1.96 11.01 -5.38
CA LYS A 97 2.25 10.44 -6.69
C LYS A 97 3.49 11.13 -7.25
N TYR A 98 4.50 10.32 -7.57
CA TYR A 98 5.74 10.76 -8.18
C TYR A 98 5.68 10.45 -9.68
N GLN A 99 5.87 11.47 -10.49
CA GLN A 99 6.17 11.29 -11.91
C GLN A 99 7.68 11.18 -12.03
N TYR A 100 8.14 10.20 -12.79
CA TYR A 100 9.55 9.93 -12.98
C TYR A 100 9.81 9.57 -14.44
N THR A 101 11.03 9.85 -14.88
CA THR A 101 11.56 9.47 -16.19
C THR A 101 12.79 8.62 -15.93
N VAL A 102 12.92 7.52 -16.66
CA VAL A 102 14.06 6.60 -16.55
C VAL A 102 14.89 6.76 -17.82
N GLU A 103 16.17 7.06 -17.63
CA GLU A 103 17.14 7.18 -18.71
C GLU A 103 18.24 6.14 -18.49
N ASP A 104 18.36 5.21 -19.44
CA ASP A 104 19.40 4.18 -19.40
C ASP A 104 20.66 4.71 -20.11
N ILE A 105 21.75 4.83 -19.36
CA ILE A 105 23.05 5.23 -19.90
C ILE A 105 23.89 3.97 -20.04
N ILE A 106 23.99 3.43 -21.25
CA ILE A 106 24.87 2.30 -21.57
C ILE A 106 26.24 2.88 -21.94
N PRO A 107 27.32 2.64 -21.16
CA PRO A 107 28.64 3.14 -21.51
C PRO A 107 29.18 2.42 -22.75
N ASP A 108 29.68 3.17 -23.74
CA ASP A 108 30.21 2.65 -25.01
C ASP A 108 31.42 1.71 -24.88
N GLU A 109 32.10 1.69 -23.73
CA GLU A 109 33.38 0.96 -23.54
C GLU A 109 33.24 -0.49 -23.01
N LEU A 110 32.05 -1.05 -22.87
CA LEU A 110 31.87 -2.38 -22.24
C LEU A 110 31.28 -3.44 -23.17
N SER A 111 31.85 -3.55 -24.36
CA SER A 111 31.82 -4.80 -25.12
C SER A 111 32.78 -5.81 -24.47
N GLY A 112 32.31 -6.55 -23.46
CA GLY A 112 32.97 -7.82 -23.09
C GLY A 112 33.02 -8.20 -21.62
N GLN A 113 32.76 -7.31 -20.66
CA GLN A 113 32.84 -7.66 -19.23
C GLN A 113 31.52 -7.36 -18.51
N LYS A 114 30.80 -8.42 -18.13
CA LYS A 114 29.59 -8.35 -17.29
C LYS A 114 29.96 -7.71 -15.94
N ARG A 115 29.71 -6.41 -15.78
CA ARG A 115 29.74 -5.78 -14.45
C ARG A 115 28.46 -6.18 -13.72
N SER A 116 28.60 -6.69 -12.49
CA SER A 116 27.50 -7.07 -11.61
C SER A 116 26.89 -5.86 -10.86
N THR A 117 27.25 -4.64 -11.25
CA THR A 117 26.86 -3.40 -10.57
C THR A 117 26.15 -2.48 -11.54
N ILE A 118 24.94 -2.08 -11.17
CA ILE A 118 24.11 -1.12 -11.90
C ILE A 118 24.10 0.18 -11.07
N PRO A 119 24.77 1.27 -11.51
CA PRO A 119 24.68 2.54 -10.81
C PRO A 119 23.29 3.14 -11.03
N VAL A 120 22.61 3.52 -9.95
CA VAL A 120 21.30 4.18 -10.00
C VAL A 120 21.46 5.59 -9.44
N ASN A 121 21.23 6.59 -10.29
CA ASN A 121 21.25 7.99 -9.89
C ASN A 121 19.81 8.51 -9.83
N ILE A 122 19.38 9.00 -8.67
CA ILE A 122 18.05 9.55 -8.45
C ILE A 122 18.18 11.05 -8.22
N PHE A 123 17.51 11.84 -9.06
CA PHE A 123 17.49 13.30 -8.95
C PHE A 123 16.06 13.82 -9.03
N LEU A 124 15.80 14.96 -8.37
CA LEU A 124 14.53 15.68 -8.44
C LEU A 124 14.66 16.75 -9.52
N SER A 125 14.00 16.54 -10.66
CA SER A 125 13.99 17.48 -11.78
C SER A 125 13.16 18.73 -11.48
N ASP A 126 12.04 18.57 -10.77
CA ASP A 126 11.11 19.64 -10.40
C ASP A 126 10.74 19.54 -8.91
N ARG A 127 10.77 20.69 -8.23
CA ARG A 127 10.43 20.82 -6.79
C ARG A 127 8.99 21.23 -6.57
N ASP A 128 8.26 21.55 -7.63
CA ASP A 128 6.87 21.97 -7.52
C ASP A 128 5.97 20.78 -7.15
N VAL A 129 5.08 21.04 -6.20
CA VAL A 129 4.12 20.07 -5.66
C VAL A 129 2.71 20.55 -5.97
N THR A 130 2.02 19.84 -6.85
CA THR A 130 0.59 20.07 -7.11
C THR A 130 -0.22 19.43 -5.99
N VAL A 131 -0.98 20.24 -5.24
CA VAL A 131 -1.80 19.76 -4.12
C VAL A 131 -3.28 19.83 -4.48
N ILE A 132 -3.96 18.69 -4.42
CA ILE A 132 -5.43 18.58 -4.53
C ILE A 132 -5.99 18.29 -3.14
N SER A 133 -6.74 19.23 -2.57
CA SER A 133 -7.29 19.11 -1.22
C SER A 133 -8.81 19.05 -1.23
N HIS A 134 -9.38 18.02 -0.59
CA HIS A 134 -10.81 17.96 -0.31
C HIS A 134 -11.10 18.77 0.95
N ASN A 135 -11.78 19.90 0.79
CA ASN A 135 -12.11 20.80 1.89
C ASN A 135 -13.58 20.64 2.30
N GLN A 136 -13.84 20.81 3.59
CA GLN A 136 -15.21 20.82 4.11
C GLN A 136 -15.89 22.13 3.69
N LEU A 137 -17.03 22.04 3.00
CA LEU A 137 -17.82 23.22 2.61
C LEU A 137 -18.62 23.80 3.79
N TYR A 138 -18.88 23.01 4.83
CA TYR A 138 -19.61 23.41 6.02
C TYR A 138 -18.93 22.85 7.27
N GLY A 139 -18.73 23.67 8.30
CA GLY A 139 -18.12 23.25 9.57
C GLY A 139 -18.99 22.20 10.29
N MET A 140 -18.35 21.29 11.03
CA MET A 140 -19.06 20.35 11.91
C MET A 140 -20.01 21.13 12.82
N ARG A 141 -21.32 20.94 12.66
CA ARG A 141 -22.26 21.24 13.74
C ARG A 141 -21.90 20.28 14.88
N HIS A 142 -21.25 20.79 15.91
CA HIS A 142 -21.13 20.09 17.18
C HIS A 142 -22.54 19.73 17.63
N TYR A 143 -22.94 18.47 17.47
CA TYR A 143 -24.03 17.92 18.25
C TYR A 143 -23.50 17.79 19.67
N ASN A 144 -23.63 18.87 20.45
CA ASN A 144 -23.64 18.76 21.90
C ASN A 144 -24.79 17.82 22.24
N ARG A 145 -24.44 16.58 22.59
CA ARG A 145 -25.38 15.63 23.18
C ARG A 145 -25.67 16.13 24.59
N LEU A 146 -26.66 17.02 24.69
CA LEU A 146 -27.40 17.21 25.94
C LEU A 146 -28.25 15.95 26.13
N VAL A 147 -27.93 15.20 27.18
CA VAL A 147 -28.78 14.45 28.14
C VAL A 147 -27.93 13.31 28.71
#